data_AF-A0A536JKS0-F1
#
_entry.id   AF-A0A536JKS0-F1
#
_cell.length_a   1.000
_cell.length_b   1.000
_cell.length_c   1.000
_cell.angle_alpha   90.00
_cell.angle_beta   90.00
_cell.angle_gamma   90.00
#
_symmetry.space_group_name_H-M   'P 1'
#
loop_
_entity.id
_entity.type
_entity.pdbx_description
1 polymer ?
#
loop_
_entity_poly.entity_id
_entity_poly.type
_entity_poly.pdbx_seq_one_letter_code
_entity_poly.pdbx_strand_id
1 'polypeptide(L)'
;MPGPPSAARTIFICEITPAADAWLQALARELGVELPRSRPLAQRAAALRFSALRPEITAEMSGLEIQNDEGDCFFEASPAATPIAWLNADADLLPAVVQIGVAGGRLVLAVGPSPGEGRAVDLLQPEHALGVLPAFLIVRSLYGEAAWHSPFAMANFTIDDPMLRQGLLGLDFGAALAAASAGNFHLTVATVPRELRLADRSTVALLANNHGRISACYHGNDHDGYEFFASDNGHSRFRSRPLERQRGAIREAAARGREFARRTGHALDRVMVFPHGLGPASVIGELGACGFLATSNWLDRYPLGASRPDDEDAGMRPADLAWDGFPLLWRRNLADETFPFDLMLGRPVLYFGHRSNVGDDFEPVRALARRVNQVAISGVSWLGLEEITRHGYVQRRRPNVEAWDVLMTANLACLHNPSTAIRRYRVHRPYLPSGGALTSGADVAHGSDLELEVTPGATALVRVARPGAETLPDPMEDRPCAVGHVA
;
A
#
# COMPACT_ATOMS: atom_id res chain seq x y z
N MET A 1 8.48 12.58 -31.69
CA MET A 1 7.39 12.09 -30.83
C MET A 1 6.22 13.05 -30.96
N PRO A 2 5.01 12.59 -31.29
CA PRO A 2 3.83 13.46 -31.28
C PRO A 2 3.64 13.99 -29.85
N GLY A 3 3.34 15.28 -29.70
CA GLY A 3 3.00 15.84 -28.38
C GLY A 3 1.81 15.12 -27.75
N PRO A 4 1.58 15.26 -26.42
CA PRO A 4 0.43 14.66 -25.79
C PRO A 4 -0.84 15.11 -26.53
N PRO A 5 -1.76 14.20 -26.87
CA PRO A 5 -3.04 14.58 -27.47
C PRO A 5 -3.68 15.64 -26.57
N SER A 6 -4.19 16.74 -27.16
CA SER A 6 -4.92 17.76 -26.40
C SER A 6 -5.92 17.04 -25.51
N ALA A 7 -5.79 17.17 -24.19
CA ALA A 7 -6.65 16.44 -23.25
C ALA A 7 -8.10 16.73 -23.64
N ALA A 8 -8.78 15.73 -24.20
CA ALA A 8 -10.19 15.83 -24.54
C ALA A 8 -10.91 16.17 -23.23
N ARG A 9 -11.65 17.28 -23.22
CA ARG A 9 -12.35 17.75 -22.01
C ARG A 9 -13.26 16.62 -21.53
N THR A 10 -13.15 16.24 -20.27
CA THR A 10 -13.97 15.17 -19.69
C THR A 10 -14.91 15.77 -18.66
N ILE A 11 -16.20 15.49 -18.81
CA ILE A 11 -17.21 15.78 -17.79
C ILE A 11 -17.63 14.44 -17.20
N PHE A 12 -17.55 14.33 -15.87
CA PHE A 12 -18.06 13.17 -15.12
C PHE A 12 -19.33 13.58 -14.38
N ILE A 13 -20.39 12.79 -14.53
CA ILE A 13 -21.69 13.02 -13.91
C ILE A 13 -22.12 11.71 -13.25
N CYS A 14 -22.32 11.76 -11.94
CA CYS A 14 -22.80 10.64 -11.12
C CYS A 14 -24.21 10.94 -10.59
N GLU A 15 -24.78 10.06 -9.76
CA GLU A 15 -26.13 10.20 -9.21
C GLU A 15 -27.24 10.23 -10.25
N ILE A 16 -26.98 9.59 -11.38
CA ILE A 16 -27.98 9.50 -12.44
C ILE A 16 -29.01 8.45 -12.05
N THR A 17 -30.21 8.94 -11.78
CA THR A 17 -31.40 8.14 -11.52
C THR A 17 -32.43 8.37 -12.61
N PRO A 18 -33.50 7.55 -12.70
CA PRO A 18 -34.58 7.78 -13.67
C PRO A 18 -35.22 9.18 -13.61
N ALA A 19 -35.11 9.88 -12.47
CA ALA A 19 -35.58 11.25 -12.33
C ALA A 19 -34.76 12.27 -13.16
N ALA A 20 -33.51 11.94 -13.50
CA ALA A 20 -32.63 12.79 -14.30
C ALA A 20 -32.90 12.69 -15.82
N ASP A 21 -33.78 11.79 -16.28
CA ASP A 21 -34.01 11.54 -17.71
C ASP A 21 -34.38 12.82 -18.49
N ALA A 22 -35.28 13.66 -17.96
CA ALA A 22 -35.67 14.90 -18.65
C ALA A 22 -34.49 15.85 -18.85
N TRP A 23 -33.61 15.94 -17.86
CA TRP A 23 -32.40 16.75 -17.91
C TRP A 23 -31.35 16.14 -18.85
N LEU A 24 -31.13 14.82 -18.81
CA LEU A 24 -30.24 14.13 -19.75
C LEU A 24 -30.70 14.31 -21.20
N GLN A 25 -31.99 14.24 -21.49
CA GLN A 25 -32.52 14.47 -22.84
C GLN A 25 -32.34 15.94 -23.29
N ALA A 26 -32.37 16.91 -22.38
CA ALA A 26 -32.03 18.28 -22.70
C ALA A 26 -30.53 18.43 -23.02
N LEU A 27 -29.67 17.85 -22.18
CA LEU A 27 -28.21 17.83 -22.39
C LEU A 27 -27.84 17.15 -23.71
N ALA A 28 -28.47 16.01 -24.02
CA ALA A 28 -28.31 15.27 -25.27
C ALA A 28 -28.57 16.16 -26.50
N ARG A 29 -29.65 16.97 -26.48
CA ARG A 29 -29.97 17.91 -27.56
C ARG A 29 -28.93 19.01 -27.71
N GLU A 30 -28.49 19.60 -26.60
CA GLU A 30 -27.46 20.66 -26.62
C GLU A 30 -26.11 20.14 -27.13
N LEU A 31 -25.75 18.91 -26.76
CA LEU A 31 -24.50 18.28 -27.18
C LEU A 31 -24.57 17.62 -28.57
N GLY A 32 -25.77 17.48 -29.14
CA GLY A 32 -25.99 16.80 -30.42
C GLY A 32 -25.63 15.31 -30.39
N VAL A 33 -25.81 14.64 -29.24
CA VAL A 33 -25.49 13.21 -29.05
C VAL A 33 -26.68 12.46 -28.45
N GLU A 34 -26.71 11.14 -28.62
CA GLU A 34 -27.66 10.28 -27.91
C GLU A 34 -27.07 9.88 -26.56
N LEU A 35 -27.83 10.11 -25.48
CA LEU A 35 -27.48 9.67 -24.13
C LEU A 35 -28.38 8.50 -23.72
N PRO A 36 -27.83 7.46 -23.06
CA PRO A 36 -28.64 6.34 -22.59
C PRO A 36 -29.60 6.79 -21.49
N ARG A 37 -30.75 6.11 -21.41
CA ARG A 37 -31.74 6.33 -20.35
C ARG A 37 -31.39 5.47 -19.15
N SER A 38 -31.72 5.96 -17.97
CA SER A 38 -31.57 5.19 -16.74
C SER A 38 -32.87 4.48 -16.38
N ARG A 39 -32.76 3.26 -15.84
CA ARG A 39 -33.88 2.42 -15.44
C ARG A 39 -33.67 1.90 -14.01
N PRO A 40 -34.74 1.82 -13.20
CA PRO A 40 -34.64 1.24 -11.87
C PRO A 40 -34.42 -0.28 -11.95
N LEU A 41 -33.71 -0.82 -10.97
CA LEU A 41 -33.63 -2.24 -10.70
C LEU A 41 -34.68 -2.62 -9.65
N ALA A 42 -35.30 -3.80 -9.82
CA ALA A 42 -36.25 -4.32 -8.85
C ALA A 42 -35.60 -4.70 -7.52
N GLN A 43 -34.34 -5.13 -7.58
CA GLN A 43 -33.49 -5.45 -6.44
C GLN A 43 -32.10 -4.87 -6.67
N ARG A 44 -31.40 -4.52 -5.59
CA ARG A 44 -30.05 -3.98 -5.73
C ARG A 44 -29.09 -5.06 -6.24
N ALA A 45 -28.25 -4.69 -7.19
CA ALA A 45 -27.20 -5.56 -7.70
C ALA A 45 -26.09 -5.73 -6.67
N ALA A 46 -25.76 -6.99 -6.37
CA ALA A 46 -24.80 -7.37 -5.33
C ALA A 46 -23.33 -7.22 -5.74
N ALA A 47 -23.06 -6.94 -7.02
CA ALA A 47 -21.69 -6.80 -7.51
C ALA A 47 -21.57 -5.80 -8.68
N LEU A 48 -20.41 -5.17 -8.74
CA LEU A 48 -19.96 -4.26 -9.78
C LEU A 48 -18.78 -4.90 -10.52
N ARG A 49 -18.89 -5.04 -11.84
CA ARG A 49 -17.85 -5.57 -12.70
C ARG A 49 -17.24 -4.47 -13.56
N PHE A 50 -15.93 -4.35 -13.57
CA PHE A 50 -15.21 -3.37 -14.41
C PHE A 50 -14.77 -3.98 -15.75
N SER A 51 -14.70 -3.13 -16.77
CA SER A 51 -14.34 -3.52 -18.15
C SER A 51 -12.89 -3.94 -18.28
N ALA A 52 -12.67 -5.20 -18.64
CA ALA A 52 -11.36 -5.68 -19.09
C ALA A 52 -10.95 -5.08 -20.45
N LEU A 53 -11.89 -4.50 -21.20
CA LEU A 53 -11.63 -3.92 -22.51
C LEU A 53 -11.15 -2.46 -22.44
N ARG A 54 -11.18 -1.84 -21.25
CA ARG A 54 -10.80 -0.44 -21.03
C ARG A 54 -9.72 -0.29 -19.94
N PRO A 55 -8.62 -1.07 -19.98
CA PRO A 55 -7.61 -1.06 -18.92
C PRO A 55 -6.93 0.30 -18.72
N GLU A 56 -6.96 1.18 -19.72
CA GLU A 56 -6.47 2.55 -19.61
C GLU A 56 -7.32 3.43 -18.67
N ILE A 57 -8.55 3.01 -18.37
CA ILE A 57 -9.42 3.64 -17.35
C ILE A 57 -9.46 2.78 -16.09
N THR A 58 -9.71 1.48 -16.23
CA THR A 58 -10.02 0.60 -15.10
C THR A 58 -8.80 0.13 -14.34
N ALA A 59 -7.58 0.25 -14.89
CA ALA A 59 -6.33 -0.10 -14.24
C ALA A 59 -6.41 -1.47 -13.52
N GLU A 60 -5.97 -1.60 -12.28
CA GLU A 60 -5.99 -2.87 -11.52
C GLU A 60 -7.41 -3.41 -11.27
N MET A 61 -8.46 -2.63 -11.53
CA MET A 61 -9.85 -3.11 -11.47
C MET A 61 -10.28 -3.83 -12.76
N SER A 62 -9.46 -3.82 -13.82
CA SER A 62 -9.83 -4.37 -15.13
C SER A 62 -10.28 -5.83 -15.06
N GLY A 63 -11.55 -6.06 -15.40
CA GLY A 63 -12.16 -7.39 -15.39
C GLY A 63 -12.55 -7.92 -14.01
N LEU A 64 -12.27 -7.19 -12.93
CA LEU A 64 -12.64 -7.57 -11.58
C LEU A 64 -14.13 -7.35 -11.34
N GLU A 65 -14.67 -8.24 -10.52
CA GLU A 65 -15.98 -8.11 -9.90
C GLU A 65 -15.76 -7.82 -8.42
N ILE A 66 -16.42 -6.77 -7.93
CA ILE A 66 -16.34 -6.29 -6.55
C ILE A 66 -17.75 -6.35 -5.99
N GLN A 67 -17.90 -6.82 -4.75
CA GLN A 67 -19.17 -6.72 -4.03
C GLN A 67 -19.66 -5.27 -4.05
N ASN A 68 -20.97 -5.06 -4.06
CA ASN A 68 -21.57 -3.73 -4.14
C ASN A 68 -22.99 -3.75 -3.56
N ASP A 69 -23.36 -2.73 -2.77
CA ASP A 69 -24.69 -2.63 -2.14
C ASP A 69 -25.48 -1.40 -2.60
N GLU A 70 -24.97 -0.67 -3.59
CA GLU A 70 -25.47 0.64 -4.05
C GLU A 70 -26.23 0.59 -5.38
N GLY A 71 -26.15 -0.51 -6.12
CA GLY A 71 -26.63 -0.58 -7.50
C GLY A 71 -28.14 -0.74 -7.60
N ASP A 72 -28.89 0.37 -7.63
CA ASP A 72 -30.37 0.39 -7.70
C ASP A 72 -30.94 0.83 -9.05
N CYS A 73 -30.09 1.25 -9.98
CA CYS A 73 -30.46 1.61 -11.34
C CYS A 73 -29.32 1.30 -12.33
N PHE A 74 -29.65 1.28 -13.62
CA PHE A 74 -28.72 0.98 -14.71
C PHE A 74 -29.04 1.79 -15.96
N PHE A 75 -28.11 1.86 -16.91
CA PHE A 75 -28.31 2.46 -18.22
C PHE A 75 -28.79 1.44 -19.25
N GLU A 76 -29.81 1.79 -20.04
CA GLU A 76 -30.17 1.01 -21.24
C GLU A 76 -28.99 0.96 -22.22
N ALA A 77 -28.82 -0.19 -22.87
CA ALA A 77 -27.77 -0.36 -23.88
C ALA A 77 -27.98 0.66 -25.02
N SER A 78 -26.93 1.42 -25.34
CA SER A 78 -26.94 2.39 -26.43
C SER A 78 -25.69 2.20 -27.29
N PRO A 79 -25.80 2.17 -28.63
CA PRO A 79 -24.65 2.10 -29.53
C PRO A 79 -23.67 3.28 -29.39
N ALA A 80 -24.16 4.43 -28.89
CA ALA A 80 -23.35 5.62 -28.66
C ALA A 80 -22.54 5.57 -27.35
N ALA A 81 -22.86 4.63 -26.45
CA ALA A 81 -22.29 4.53 -25.12
C ALA A 81 -21.38 3.29 -25.01
N THR A 82 -20.15 3.50 -24.56
CA THR A 82 -19.20 2.43 -24.23
C THR A 82 -19.21 2.18 -22.73
N PRO A 83 -19.63 1.01 -22.23
CA PRO A 83 -19.58 0.71 -20.81
C PRO A 83 -18.13 0.64 -20.26
N ILE A 84 -17.95 1.22 -19.07
CA ILE A 84 -16.74 1.12 -18.23
C ILE A 84 -16.97 0.11 -17.10
N ALA A 85 -18.19 0.03 -16.56
CA ALA A 85 -18.56 -0.93 -15.53
C ALA A 85 -20.03 -1.36 -15.68
N TRP A 86 -20.36 -2.56 -15.17
CA TRP A 86 -21.69 -3.15 -15.16
C TRP A 86 -22.09 -3.59 -13.75
N LEU A 87 -23.36 -3.46 -13.44
CA LEU A 87 -23.99 -4.17 -12.34
C LEU A 87 -24.26 -5.62 -12.76
N ASN A 88 -23.97 -6.56 -11.88
CA ASN A 88 -24.35 -7.96 -12.04
C ASN A 88 -25.69 -8.21 -11.33
N ALA A 89 -26.77 -8.37 -12.10
CA ALA A 89 -28.13 -8.60 -11.58
C ALA A 89 -28.73 -9.84 -12.24
N ASP A 90 -28.97 -10.91 -11.46
CA ASP A 90 -29.66 -12.13 -11.89
C ASP A 90 -29.16 -12.73 -13.23
N ALA A 91 -27.84 -12.78 -13.41
CA ALA A 91 -27.11 -13.26 -14.60
C ALA A 91 -27.01 -12.29 -15.80
N ASP A 92 -27.60 -11.09 -15.70
CA ASP A 92 -27.42 -10.02 -16.68
C ASP A 92 -26.34 -9.01 -16.22
N LEU A 93 -25.53 -8.55 -17.19
CA LEU A 93 -24.59 -7.44 -17.00
C LEU A 93 -25.23 -6.14 -17.50
N LEU A 94 -25.63 -5.29 -16.56
CA LEU A 94 -26.36 -4.06 -16.84
C LEU A 94 -25.43 -2.85 -16.74
N PRO A 95 -25.28 -2.02 -17.78
CA PRO A 95 -24.32 -0.90 -17.76
C PRO A 95 -24.57 0.06 -16.59
N ALA A 96 -23.55 0.30 -15.78
CA ALA A 96 -23.60 1.17 -14.60
C ALA A 96 -22.84 2.47 -14.82
N VAL A 97 -21.68 2.36 -15.49
CA VAL A 97 -20.83 3.50 -15.84
C VAL A 97 -20.56 3.42 -17.33
N VAL A 98 -20.80 4.51 -18.05
CA VAL A 98 -20.68 4.56 -19.51
C VAL A 98 -19.92 5.80 -19.97
N GLN A 99 -19.15 5.66 -21.04
CA GLN A 99 -18.45 6.75 -21.72
C GLN A 99 -19.07 7.04 -23.07
N ILE A 100 -19.25 8.32 -23.39
CA ILE A 100 -19.84 8.80 -24.63
C ILE A 100 -18.91 9.86 -25.22
N GLY A 101 -18.60 9.74 -26.51
CA GLY A 101 -17.82 10.76 -27.22
C GLY A 101 -18.68 11.98 -27.54
N VAL A 102 -18.14 13.18 -27.31
CA VAL A 102 -18.82 14.45 -27.67
C VAL A 102 -17.86 15.37 -28.41
N ALA A 103 -18.37 16.39 -29.11
CA ALA A 103 -17.52 17.34 -29.81
C ALA A 103 -16.51 18.00 -28.83
N GLY A 104 -15.22 17.78 -29.06
CA GLY A 104 -14.13 18.34 -28.22
C GLY A 104 -13.87 17.62 -26.89
N GLY A 105 -14.48 16.44 -26.66
CA GLY A 105 -14.39 15.80 -25.36
C GLY A 105 -15.04 14.42 -25.24
N ARG A 106 -15.27 14.03 -23.98
CA ARG A 106 -16.06 12.86 -23.61
C ARG A 106 -16.93 13.16 -22.39
N LEU A 107 -18.07 12.52 -22.32
CA LEU A 107 -18.95 12.49 -21.17
C LEU A 107 -18.83 11.11 -20.52
N VAL A 108 -18.68 11.07 -19.20
CA VAL A 108 -18.74 9.83 -18.43
C VAL A 108 -19.92 9.94 -17.48
N LEU A 109 -20.86 9.01 -17.60
CA LEU A 109 -22.08 8.94 -16.83
C LEU A 109 -22.02 7.74 -15.90
N ALA A 110 -22.40 7.91 -14.64
CA ALA A 110 -22.52 6.85 -13.65
C ALA A 110 -23.89 6.90 -12.98
N VAL A 111 -24.52 5.72 -12.88
CA VAL A 111 -25.64 5.48 -11.96
C VAL A 111 -25.12 5.23 -10.54
N GLY A 112 -26.00 5.29 -9.55
CA GLY A 112 -25.64 5.08 -8.14
C GLY A 112 -25.31 6.38 -7.40
N PRO A 113 -25.23 6.32 -6.06
CA PRO A 113 -25.10 7.50 -5.20
C PRO A 113 -23.75 8.20 -5.38
N SER A 114 -23.68 9.49 -5.02
CA SER A 114 -22.40 10.16 -4.83
C SER A 114 -21.68 9.49 -3.65
N PRO A 115 -20.35 9.54 -3.61
CA PRO A 115 -19.60 9.24 -2.39
C PRO A 115 -20.23 9.99 -1.21
N GLY A 116 -20.60 9.27 -0.15
CA GLY A 116 -21.17 9.89 1.04
C GLY A 116 -20.20 10.88 1.71
N GLU A 117 -20.69 11.61 2.71
CA GLU A 117 -19.81 12.45 3.53
C GLU A 117 -18.86 11.58 4.37
N GLY A 118 -17.56 11.86 4.30
CA GLY A 118 -16.56 11.13 5.05
C GLY A 118 -15.17 11.20 4.42
N ARG A 119 -14.20 10.56 5.07
CA ARG A 119 -12.85 10.45 4.52
C ARG A 119 -12.81 9.40 3.44
N ALA A 120 -12.03 9.64 2.38
CA ALA A 120 -11.94 8.74 1.24
C ALA A 120 -11.60 7.29 1.62
N VAL A 121 -10.73 7.08 2.61
CA VAL A 121 -10.35 5.73 3.08
C VAL A 121 -11.51 4.96 3.72
N ASP A 122 -12.44 5.66 4.37
CA ASP A 122 -13.61 5.06 5.00
C ASP A 122 -14.67 4.71 3.94
N LEU A 123 -14.71 5.47 2.84
CA LEU A 123 -15.61 5.24 1.71
C LEU A 123 -15.09 4.20 0.71
N LEU A 124 -13.77 3.95 0.67
CA LEU A 124 -13.16 2.92 -0.18
C LEU A 124 -13.34 1.51 0.41
N GLN A 125 -14.60 1.08 0.50
CA GLN A 125 -15.00 -0.28 0.87
C GLN A 125 -15.76 -0.93 -0.29
N PRO A 126 -15.75 -2.28 -0.41
CA PRO A 126 -16.50 -2.96 -1.46
C PRO A 126 -17.95 -2.50 -1.58
N GLU A 127 -18.65 -2.34 -0.46
CA GLU A 127 -20.06 -1.98 -0.41
C GLU A 127 -20.38 -0.66 -1.12
N HIS A 128 -19.38 0.24 -1.20
CA HIS A 128 -19.44 1.58 -1.79
C HIS A 128 -18.71 1.70 -3.14
N ALA A 129 -18.40 0.57 -3.78
CA ALA A 129 -17.58 0.53 -4.98
C ALA A 129 -18.14 1.38 -6.14
N LEU A 130 -19.47 1.39 -6.33
CA LEU A 130 -20.11 2.13 -7.42
C LEU A 130 -20.02 3.64 -7.25
N GLY A 131 -20.28 4.16 -6.05
CA GLY A 131 -20.23 5.61 -5.80
C GLY A 131 -18.81 6.17 -5.87
N VAL A 132 -17.80 5.40 -5.47
CA VAL A 132 -16.44 5.92 -5.25
C VAL A 132 -15.47 5.61 -6.39
N LEU A 133 -15.36 4.33 -6.80
CA LEU A 133 -14.27 3.90 -7.68
C LEU A 133 -14.29 4.52 -9.07
N PRO A 134 -15.45 4.72 -9.74
CA PRO A 134 -15.47 5.36 -11.05
C PRO A 134 -14.79 6.74 -11.06
N ALA A 135 -15.03 7.56 -10.02
CA ALA A 135 -14.41 8.88 -9.91
C ALA A 135 -12.89 8.77 -9.77
N PHE A 136 -12.39 7.89 -8.90
CA PHE A 136 -10.96 7.65 -8.71
C PHE A 136 -10.27 7.18 -10.00
N LEU A 137 -10.86 6.20 -10.68
CA LEU A 137 -10.34 5.62 -11.91
C LEU A 137 -10.31 6.65 -13.05
N ILE A 138 -11.37 7.46 -13.19
CA ILE A 138 -11.44 8.52 -14.21
C ILE A 138 -10.36 9.58 -13.96
N VAL A 139 -10.24 10.08 -12.72
CA VAL A 139 -9.21 11.07 -12.35
C VAL A 139 -7.82 10.50 -12.64
N ARG A 140 -7.53 9.28 -12.20
CA ARG A 140 -6.24 8.62 -12.48
C ARG A 140 -5.97 8.51 -13.98
N SER A 141 -6.96 8.08 -14.77
CA SER A 141 -6.81 7.92 -16.23
C SER A 141 -6.54 9.26 -16.93
N LEU A 142 -7.07 10.37 -16.41
CA LEU A 142 -6.94 11.70 -17.00
C LEU A 142 -5.60 12.34 -16.72
N TYR A 143 -5.13 12.22 -15.48
CA TYR A 143 -3.92 12.91 -15.03
C TYR A 143 -2.66 12.05 -15.16
N GLY A 144 -2.77 10.72 -15.22
CA GLY A 144 -1.63 9.82 -15.40
C GLY A 144 -0.51 10.14 -14.41
N GLU A 145 0.70 10.37 -14.91
CA GLU A 145 1.86 10.74 -14.08
C GLU A 145 1.71 12.08 -13.34
N ALA A 146 0.79 12.95 -13.74
CA ALA A 146 0.51 14.20 -13.02
C ALA A 146 -0.35 13.99 -11.76
N ALA A 147 -1.02 12.84 -11.64
CA ALA A 147 -1.61 12.41 -10.37
C ALA A 147 -0.54 11.77 -9.48
N TRP A 148 -0.77 11.81 -8.16
CA TRP A 148 0.04 11.06 -7.22
C TRP A 148 -0.07 9.56 -7.51
N HIS A 149 1.07 8.91 -7.68
CA HIS A 149 1.16 7.46 -7.92
C HIS A 149 2.42 6.91 -7.26
N SER A 150 2.37 5.64 -6.87
CA SER A 150 3.59 4.91 -6.52
C SER A 150 4.34 4.56 -7.81
N PRO A 151 5.69 4.69 -7.86
CA PRO A 151 6.47 4.19 -8.99
C PRO A 151 6.48 2.67 -9.09
N PHE A 152 6.08 1.95 -8.03
CA PHE A 152 6.11 0.49 -7.98
C PHE A 152 4.85 -0.06 -7.33
N ALA A 153 4.25 -1.08 -7.95
CA ALA A 153 3.35 -2.00 -7.25
C ALA A 153 4.21 -2.99 -6.46
N MET A 154 3.98 -3.09 -5.15
CA MET A 154 4.80 -3.90 -4.25
C MET A 154 3.95 -4.83 -3.43
N ALA A 155 4.50 -6.01 -3.08
CA ALA A 155 3.80 -6.96 -2.23
C ALA A 155 4.74 -7.78 -1.33
N ASN A 156 4.21 -8.26 -0.21
CA ASN A 156 4.90 -9.13 0.74
C ASN A 156 3.90 -9.99 1.53
N PHE A 157 4.29 -11.23 1.82
CA PHE A 157 3.65 -12.03 2.86
C PHE A 157 4.52 -12.05 4.11
N THR A 158 3.93 -11.75 5.26
CA THR A 158 4.58 -11.92 6.55
C THR A 158 4.01 -13.13 7.30
N ILE A 159 4.87 -13.96 7.89
CA ILE A 159 4.45 -14.99 8.84
C ILE A 159 4.91 -14.59 10.24
N ASP A 160 3.97 -14.39 11.14
CA ASP A 160 4.22 -13.97 12.52
C ASP A 160 4.46 -15.20 13.40
N ASP A 161 5.42 -15.06 14.33
CA ASP A 161 5.85 -15.98 15.41
C ASP A 161 7.02 -16.96 15.17
N PRO A 162 7.30 -17.49 13.95
CA PRO A 162 8.32 -18.50 13.82
C PRO A 162 9.70 -18.05 14.29
N MET A 163 10.35 -18.93 15.06
CA MET A 163 11.78 -18.86 15.31
C MET A 163 12.57 -19.09 14.01
N LEU A 164 13.75 -18.49 13.90
CA LEU A 164 14.69 -18.73 12.79
C LEU A 164 15.43 -20.07 12.90
N ARG A 165 14.67 -21.17 13.01
CA ARG A 165 15.17 -22.55 13.15
C ARG A 165 14.21 -23.54 12.52
N GLN A 166 14.65 -24.77 12.31
CA GLN A 166 13.79 -25.84 11.83
C GLN A 166 12.95 -26.44 12.97
N GLY A 167 11.82 -27.05 12.61
CA GLY A 167 11.00 -27.86 13.51
C GLY A 167 9.78 -27.13 14.10
N LEU A 168 9.32 -27.60 15.26
CA LEU A 168 8.01 -27.23 15.84
C LEU A 168 7.86 -25.73 16.13
N LEU A 169 8.94 -25.08 16.56
CA LEU A 169 8.92 -23.66 16.93
C LEU A 169 9.27 -22.72 15.77
N GLY A 170 9.63 -23.26 14.62
CA GLY A 170 9.97 -22.49 13.42
C GLY A 170 9.07 -22.86 12.25
N LEU A 171 9.58 -22.63 11.04
CA LEU A 171 8.97 -23.09 9.78
C LEU A 171 9.86 -24.15 9.13
N ASP A 172 9.29 -24.89 8.19
CA ASP A 172 10.10 -25.51 7.15
C ASP A 172 10.57 -24.42 6.18
N PHE A 173 11.73 -23.82 6.45
CA PHE A 173 12.28 -22.75 5.62
C PHE A 173 12.65 -23.22 4.21
N GLY A 174 12.89 -24.53 4.01
CA GLY A 174 13.15 -25.10 2.69
C GLY A 174 11.88 -25.12 1.86
N ALA A 175 10.79 -25.62 2.43
CA ALA A 175 9.47 -25.60 1.80
C ALA A 175 8.98 -24.16 1.56
N ALA A 176 9.18 -23.26 2.52
CA ALA A 176 8.83 -21.85 2.38
C ALA A 176 9.56 -21.19 1.20
N LEU A 177 10.87 -21.40 1.07
CA LEU A 177 11.66 -20.89 -0.05
C LEU A 177 11.23 -21.49 -1.39
N ALA A 178 10.96 -22.80 -1.43
CA ALA A 178 10.49 -23.47 -2.63
C ALA A 178 9.13 -22.90 -3.08
N ALA A 179 8.21 -22.70 -2.14
CA ALA A 179 6.91 -22.10 -2.41
C ALA A 179 7.03 -20.65 -2.92
N ALA A 180 7.85 -19.83 -2.25
CA ALA A 180 8.11 -18.44 -2.65
C ALA A 180 8.74 -18.35 -4.04
N SER A 181 9.68 -19.24 -4.34
CA SER A 181 10.35 -19.29 -5.64
C SER A 181 9.40 -19.71 -6.76
N ALA A 182 8.61 -20.76 -6.55
CA ALA A 182 7.65 -21.28 -7.53
C ALA A 182 6.45 -20.34 -7.72
N GLY A 183 6.02 -19.64 -6.68
CA GLY A 183 4.89 -18.70 -6.72
C GLY A 183 5.26 -17.27 -7.12
N ASN A 184 6.55 -16.99 -7.34
CA ASN A 184 7.10 -15.64 -7.54
C ASN A 184 6.58 -14.65 -6.49
N PHE A 185 6.81 -14.95 -5.21
CA PHE A 185 6.51 -14.03 -4.12
C PHE A 185 7.68 -13.93 -3.13
N HIS A 186 7.57 -13.00 -2.19
CA HIS A 186 8.52 -12.79 -1.10
C HIS A 186 7.82 -13.06 0.23
N LEU A 187 8.52 -13.80 1.09
CA LEU A 187 8.06 -14.16 2.43
C LEU A 187 8.97 -13.54 3.49
N THR A 188 8.41 -12.77 4.41
CA THR A 188 9.13 -12.26 5.58
C THR A 188 8.66 -13.01 6.82
N VAL A 189 9.58 -13.48 7.66
CA VAL A 189 9.24 -14.06 8.96
C VAL A 189 9.38 -12.98 10.03
N ALA A 190 8.29 -12.61 10.70
CA ALA A 190 8.35 -11.75 11.87
C ALA A 190 8.70 -12.61 13.09
N THR A 191 9.97 -12.57 13.49
CA THR A 191 10.53 -13.45 14.52
C THR A 191 10.71 -12.72 15.85
N VAL A 192 10.52 -13.42 16.96
CA VAL A 192 10.61 -12.83 18.31
C VAL A 192 12.08 -12.62 18.68
N PRO A 193 12.56 -11.39 18.95
CA PRO A 193 13.98 -11.12 19.20
C PRO A 193 14.61 -11.93 20.33
N ARG A 194 13.84 -12.29 21.38
CA ARG A 194 14.28 -13.16 22.48
C ARG A 194 14.83 -14.50 22.01
N GLU A 195 14.33 -14.98 20.88
CA GLU A 195 14.54 -16.31 20.35
C GLU A 195 15.71 -16.36 19.37
N LEU A 196 16.23 -15.21 18.94
CA LEU A 196 17.36 -15.11 18.00
C LEU A 196 18.61 -15.87 18.46
N ARG A 197 18.79 -16.05 19.77
CA ARG A 197 19.90 -16.86 20.31
C ARG A 197 19.83 -18.34 19.96
N LEU A 198 18.65 -18.82 19.55
CA LEU A 198 18.35 -20.21 19.21
C LEU A 198 18.25 -20.44 17.69
N ALA A 199 18.61 -19.43 16.87
CA ALA A 199 18.57 -19.53 15.42
C ALA A 199 19.54 -20.59 14.88
N ASP A 200 19.08 -21.39 13.92
CA ASP A 200 19.90 -22.41 13.27
C ASP A 200 20.79 -21.76 12.21
N ARG A 201 22.07 -22.16 12.17
CA ARG A 201 23.02 -21.65 11.16
C ARG A 201 22.54 -21.91 9.73
N SER A 202 21.92 -23.06 9.48
CA SER A 202 21.38 -23.43 8.17
C SER A 202 20.23 -22.53 7.75
N THR A 203 19.30 -22.21 8.67
CA THR A 203 18.21 -21.27 8.41
C THR A 203 18.73 -19.87 8.13
N VAL A 204 19.69 -19.37 8.92
CA VAL A 204 20.28 -18.05 8.69
C VAL A 204 21.02 -18.00 7.35
N ALA A 205 21.77 -19.05 7.00
CA ALA A 205 22.43 -19.14 5.69
C ALA A 205 21.41 -19.20 4.53
N LEU A 206 20.26 -19.86 4.73
CA LEU A 206 19.18 -19.88 3.73
C LEU A 206 18.62 -18.46 3.50
N LEU A 207 18.35 -17.70 4.56
CA LEU A 207 17.91 -16.30 4.43
C LEU A 207 18.97 -15.44 3.71
N ALA A 208 20.23 -15.55 4.11
CA ALA A 208 21.33 -14.79 3.54
C ALA A 208 21.60 -15.10 2.05
N ASN A 209 21.33 -16.33 1.60
CA ASN A 209 21.54 -16.71 0.20
C ASN A 209 20.30 -16.45 -0.68
N ASN A 210 19.15 -16.09 -0.11
CA ASN A 210 17.86 -16.01 -0.82
C ASN A 210 17.08 -14.74 -0.51
N HIS A 211 17.77 -13.62 -0.30
CA HIS A 211 17.16 -12.32 0.02
C HIS A 211 16.10 -11.82 -0.97
N GLY A 212 16.06 -12.32 -2.20
CA GLY A 212 15.01 -11.98 -3.18
C GLY A 212 13.68 -12.71 -2.96
N ARG A 213 13.63 -13.69 -2.04
CA ARG A 213 12.47 -14.57 -1.82
C ARG A 213 12.08 -14.72 -0.36
N ILE A 214 13.05 -14.58 0.55
CA ILE A 214 12.78 -14.75 1.97
C ILE A 214 13.63 -13.80 2.82
N SER A 215 13.03 -13.20 3.84
CA SER A 215 13.67 -12.34 4.83
C SER A 215 13.11 -12.59 6.23
N ALA A 216 13.65 -11.89 7.22
CA ALA A 216 13.11 -11.88 8.58
C ALA A 216 13.10 -10.47 9.15
N CYS A 217 12.10 -10.16 9.98
CA CYS A 217 11.95 -8.88 10.67
C CYS A 217 11.65 -9.10 12.16
N TYR A 218 11.45 -8.01 12.90
CA TYR A 218 11.23 -8.05 14.35
C TYR A 218 9.76 -8.25 14.67
N HIS A 219 9.46 -9.20 15.56
CA HIS A 219 8.14 -9.36 16.16
C HIS A 219 8.16 -9.04 17.66
N GLY A 220 8.03 -7.74 17.99
CA GLY A 220 8.11 -7.25 19.36
C GLY A 220 9.50 -7.41 19.98
N ASN A 221 9.56 -7.93 21.22
CA ASN A 221 10.80 -8.27 21.92
C ASN A 221 10.77 -9.68 22.52
N ASP A 222 9.83 -9.92 23.44
CA ASP A 222 9.68 -11.18 24.16
C ASP A 222 8.40 -11.94 23.80
N HIS A 223 7.46 -11.27 23.13
CA HIS A 223 6.11 -11.78 22.85
C HIS A 223 5.39 -12.26 24.14
N ASP A 224 5.73 -11.65 25.29
CA ASP A 224 5.21 -11.98 26.61
C ASP A 224 3.86 -11.26 26.86
N GLY A 225 2.80 -11.86 26.33
CA GLY A 225 1.46 -11.27 26.32
C GLY A 225 1.42 -10.00 25.47
N TYR A 226 0.69 -8.99 25.92
CA TYR A 226 0.60 -7.69 25.22
C TYR A 226 1.69 -6.74 25.75
N GLU A 227 2.93 -6.96 25.34
CA GLU A 227 4.10 -6.26 25.88
C GLU A 227 4.10 -4.74 25.60
N PHE A 228 3.26 -4.28 24.66
CA PHE A 228 3.04 -2.88 24.29
C PHE A 228 1.61 -2.39 24.59
N PHE A 229 1.03 -2.81 25.73
CA PHE A 229 -0.35 -2.44 26.10
C PHE A 229 -0.41 -1.22 26.98
N ALA A 230 -1.30 -0.29 26.64
CA ALA A 230 -1.66 0.86 27.45
C ALA A 230 -3.18 0.91 27.65
N SER A 231 -3.69 0.24 28.69
CA SER A 231 -5.03 0.56 29.20
C SER A 231 -5.28 -0.03 30.59
N ASP A 232 -5.63 0.87 31.51
CA ASP A 232 -6.21 0.63 32.84
C ASP A 232 -7.76 0.56 32.77
N ASN A 233 -8.34 0.43 31.58
CA ASN A 233 -9.79 0.47 31.39
C ASN A 233 -10.44 -0.91 31.64
N GLY A 234 -10.30 -1.40 32.87
CA GLY A 234 -11.18 -2.37 33.56
C GLY A 234 -11.43 -3.77 32.99
N HIS A 235 -11.26 -4.03 31.69
CA HIS A 235 -11.74 -5.25 31.03
C HIS A 235 -10.82 -5.77 29.91
N SER A 236 -9.51 -5.52 29.99
CA SER A 236 -8.54 -6.21 29.11
C SER A 236 -8.06 -7.51 29.74
N ARG A 237 -7.99 -8.59 28.94
CA ARG A 237 -7.34 -9.85 29.35
C ARG A 237 -5.83 -9.68 29.61
N PHE A 238 -5.25 -8.55 29.25
CA PHE A 238 -3.83 -8.27 29.35
C PHE A 238 -3.52 -7.16 30.35
N ARG A 239 -2.39 -7.31 31.06
CA ARG A 239 -1.92 -6.33 32.04
C ARG A 239 -1.24 -5.16 31.33
N SER A 240 -1.68 -3.94 31.67
CA SER A 240 -0.99 -2.69 31.28
C SER A 240 0.49 -2.73 31.71
N ARG A 241 1.37 -2.23 30.85
CA ARG A 241 2.81 -2.15 31.15
C ARG A 241 3.24 -0.67 31.25
N PRO A 242 4.06 -0.29 32.25
CA PRO A 242 4.58 1.07 32.33
C PRO A 242 5.30 1.48 31.03
N LEU A 243 5.12 2.72 30.60
CA LEU A 243 5.67 3.23 29.33
C LEU A 243 7.18 2.97 29.20
N GLU A 244 7.96 3.21 30.26
CA GLU A 244 9.41 2.95 30.25
C GLU A 244 9.76 1.46 30.08
N ARG A 245 8.91 0.54 30.55
CA ARG A 245 9.09 -0.89 30.28
C ARG A 245 8.85 -1.21 28.80
N GLN A 246 7.87 -0.57 28.18
CA GLN A 246 7.58 -0.73 26.76
C GLN A 246 8.72 -0.16 25.90
N ARG A 247 9.21 1.04 26.22
CA ARG A 247 10.40 1.62 25.57
C ARG A 247 11.65 0.77 25.77
N GLY A 248 11.84 0.25 26.98
CA GLY A 248 12.90 -0.71 27.30
C GLY A 248 12.84 -1.96 26.43
N ALA A 249 11.65 -2.49 26.15
CA ALA A 249 11.47 -3.65 25.26
C ALA A 249 11.89 -3.33 23.81
N ILE A 250 11.62 -2.13 23.30
CA ILE A 250 12.09 -1.71 21.95
C ILE A 250 13.62 -1.65 21.91
N ARG A 251 14.25 -1.02 22.91
CA ARG A 251 15.72 -0.93 23.01
C ARG A 251 16.35 -2.32 23.11
N GLU A 252 15.75 -3.20 23.89
CA GLU A 252 16.23 -4.58 24.05
C GLU A 252 16.08 -5.38 22.75
N ALA A 253 14.96 -5.26 22.04
CA ALA A 253 14.77 -5.87 20.72
C ALA A 253 15.85 -5.43 19.74
N ALA A 254 16.13 -4.13 19.67
CA ALA A 254 17.19 -3.56 18.84
C ALA A 254 18.58 -4.12 19.21
N ALA A 255 18.89 -4.18 20.52
CA ALA A 255 20.14 -4.75 21.01
C ALA A 255 20.31 -6.24 20.66
N ARG A 256 19.24 -7.04 20.77
CA ARG A 256 19.23 -8.46 20.39
C ARG A 256 19.42 -8.65 18.88
N GLY A 257 18.81 -7.80 18.07
CA GLY A 257 19.02 -7.78 16.62
C GLY A 257 20.47 -7.44 16.23
N ARG A 258 21.08 -6.44 16.89
CA ARG A 258 22.50 -6.11 16.70
C ARG A 258 23.42 -7.29 17.05
N GLU A 259 23.18 -7.92 18.19
CA GLU A 259 23.96 -9.09 18.62
C GLU A 259 23.79 -10.28 17.66
N PHE A 260 22.57 -10.52 17.19
CA PHE A 260 22.29 -11.53 16.17
C PHE A 260 23.08 -11.26 14.88
N ALA A 261 23.06 -10.03 14.38
CA ALA A 261 23.82 -9.64 13.19
C ALA A 261 25.32 -9.80 13.38
N ARG A 262 25.87 -9.33 14.51
CA ARG A 262 27.29 -9.49 14.85
C ARG A 262 27.73 -10.95 14.90
N ARG A 263 26.88 -11.84 15.43
CA ARG A 263 27.20 -13.27 15.60
C ARG A 263 27.03 -14.09 14.32
N THR A 264 26.10 -13.70 13.44
CA THR A 264 25.70 -14.51 12.28
C THR A 264 26.09 -13.92 10.94
N GLY A 265 26.43 -12.63 10.89
CA GLY A 265 26.64 -11.89 9.64
C GLY A 265 25.34 -11.53 8.91
N HIS A 266 24.16 -11.81 9.49
CA HIS A 266 22.86 -11.53 8.87
C HIS A 266 22.06 -10.54 9.70
N ALA A 267 21.59 -9.47 9.08
CA ALA A 267 20.71 -8.48 9.71
C ALA A 267 19.25 -8.77 9.39
N LEU A 268 18.36 -8.41 10.33
CA LEU A 268 16.92 -8.45 10.13
C LEU A 268 16.46 -7.17 9.41
N ASP A 269 15.36 -7.26 8.67
CA ASP A 269 14.66 -6.09 8.14
C ASP A 269 14.29 -5.15 9.30
N ARG A 270 14.63 -3.87 9.18
CA ARG A 270 14.45 -2.84 10.22
C ARG A 270 12.99 -2.38 10.34
N VAL A 271 12.06 -3.33 10.32
CA VAL A 271 10.61 -3.12 10.44
C VAL A 271 10.12 -3.85 11.68
N MET A 272 9.39 -3.13 12.53
CA MET A 272 8.76 -3.70 13.73
C MET A 272 7.33 -4.15 13.44
N VAL A 273 7.07 -5.44 13.61
CA VAL A 273 5.72 -6.01 13.66
C VAL A 273 5.34 -6.15 15.13
N PHE A 274 4.31 -5.44 15.58
CA PHE A 274 3.89 -5.52 16.98
C PHE A 274 3.07 -6.79 17.23
N PRO A 275 3.34 -7.52 18.32
CA PRO A 275 2.46 -8.58 18.80
C PRO A 275 1.09 -8.02 19.13
N HIS A 276 0.04 -8.70 18.65
CA HIS A 276 -1.37 -8.43 18.99
C HIS A 276 -1.93 -7.05 18.61
N GLY A 277 -1.23 -6.23 17.82
CA GLY A 277 -1.69 -4.90 17.39
C GLY A 277 -0.70 -3.80 17.74
N LEU A 278 -0.85 -2.62 17.14
CA LEU A 278 0.10 -1.53 17.33
C LEU A 278 0.08 -0.99 18.78
N GLY A 279 1.26 -0.79 19.36
CA GLY A 279 1.42 -0.20 20.70
C GLY A 279 0.94 1.26 20.78
N PRO A 280 0.99 1.89 21.98
CA PRO A 280 0.56 3.28 22.15
C PRO A 280 1.45 4.27 21.38
N ALA A 281 0.88 5.42 20.97
CA ALA A 281 1.62 6.44 20.22
C ALA A 281 2.93 6.90 20.88
N SER A 282 2.99 6.85 22.22
CA SER A 282 4.12 7.30 23.03
C SER A 282 5.38 6.40 22.95
N VAL A 283 5.29 5.21 22.34
CA VAL A 283 6.46 4.34 22.08
C VAL A 283 6.99 4.47 20.65
N ILE A 284 6.23 5.08 19.74
CA ILE A 284 6.57 5.12 18.31
C ILE A 284 7.88 5.87 18.05
N GLY A 285 8.13 6.98 18.74
CA GLY A 285 9.40 7.71 18.60
C GLY A 285 10.63 6.92 19.05
N GLU A 286 10.47 5.97 19.97
CA GLU A 286 11.55 5.09 20.42
C GLU A 286 12.03 4.15 19.30
N LEU A 287 11.12 3.73 18.41
CA LEU A 287 11.49 2.92 17.24
C LEU A 287 12.46 3.68 16.34
N GLY A 288 12.14 4.95 16.04
CA GLY A 288 13.01 5.81 15.25
C GLY A 288 14.36 6.07 15.92
N ALA A 289 14.38 6.28 17.24
CA ALA A 289 15.61 6.43 18.01
C ALA A 289 16.48 5.16 18.02
N CYS A 290 15.86 3.98 17.96
CA CYS A 290 16.56 2.70 17.90
C CYS A 290 16.98 2.28 16.49
N GLY A 291 16.68 3.06 15.44
CA GLY A 291 17.10 2.80 14.07
C GLY A 291 16.13 1.95 13.22
N PHE A 292 14.90 1.74 13.68
CA PHE A 292 13.84 1.14 12.85
C PHE A 292 13.38 2.11 11.75
N LEU A 293 12.92 1.57 10.63
CA LEU A 293 12.46 2.34 9.48
C LEU A 293 10.94 2.48 9.42
N ALA A 294 10.20 1.48 9.89
CA ALA A 294 8.74 1.49 9.89
C ALA A 294 8.15 0.45 10.87
N THR A 295 6.82 0.47 11.01
CA THR A 295 6.05 -0.64 11.56
C THR A 295 5.13 -1.24 10.50
N SER A 296 4.79 -2.53 10.62
CA SER A 296 3.82 -3.17 9.72
C SER A 296 2.83 -4.00 10.52
N ASN A 297 1.56 -3.58 10.56
CA ASN A 297 0.56 -4.14 11.49
C ASN A 297 -0.81 -4.32 10.81
N TRP A 298 -1.57 -5.31 11.27
CA TRP A 298 -2.92 -5.60 10.77
C TRP A 298 -4.02 -5.04 11.69
N LEU A 299 -4.08 -5.57 12.92
CA LEU A 299 -4.98 -5.05 13.96
C LEU A 299 -4.47 -3.69 14.44
N ASP A 300 -5.41 -2.78 14.68
CA ASP A 300 -5.14 -1.41 15.11
C ASP A 300 -4.23 -0.66 14.13
N ARG A 301 -4.82 -0.23 12.99
CA ARG A 301 -4.15 0.58 11.95
C ARG A 301 -3.48 1.84 12.51
N TYR A 302 -3.95 2.30 13.67
CA TYR A 302 -3.44 3.44 14.40
C TYR A 302 -2.99 3.01 15.80
N PRO A 303 -2.01 3.71 16.41
CA PRO A 303 -1.50 3.36 17.73
C PRO A 303 -2.60 3.26 18.78
N LEU A 304 -2.45 2.30 19.70
CA LEU A 304 -3.43 2.04 20.75
C LEU A 304 -3.77 3.31 21.55
N GLY A 305 -5.06 3.61 21.63
CA GLY A 305 -5.58 4.77 22.38
C GLY A 305 -5.29 6.13 21.73
N ALA A 306 -4.69 6.16 20.53
CA ALA A 306 -4.52 7.40 19.80
C ALA A 306 -5.83 7.86 19.15
N SER A 307 -6.06 9.17 19.18
CA SER A 307 -7.07 9.79 18.33
C SER A 307 -6.71 9.59 16.86
N ARG A 308 -7.73 9.50 16.00
CA ARG A 308 -7.51 9.56 14.55
C ARG A 308 -6.83 10.90 14.21
N PRO A 309 -5.83 10.91 13.33
CA PRO A 309 -5.16 12.15 12.95
C PRO A 309 -6.07 13.04 12.11
N ASP A 310 -5.88 14.35 12.24
CA ASP A 310 -6.49 15.37 11.40
C ASP A 310 -5.73 15.48 10.06
N ASP A 311 -5.76 14.37 9.31
CA ASP A 311 -5.16 14.22 7.98
C ASP A 311 -6.17 13.47 7.11
N GLU A 312 -6.81 14.16 6.17
CA GLU A 312 -7.88 13.59 5.34
C GLU A 312 -7.41 12.37 4.52
N ASP A 313 -6.14 12.34 4.14
CA ASP A 313 -5.53 11.29 3.32
C ASP A 313 -4.89 10.14 4.13
N ALA A 314 -4.93 10.16 5.47
CA ALA A 314 -4.38 9.04 6.25
C ALA A 314 -5.02 7.71 5.82
N GLY A 315 -4.21 6.70 5.52
CA GLY A 315 -4.64 5.42 4.95
C GLY A 315 -4.76 5.38 3.42
N MET A 316 -4.55 6.52 2.74
CA MET A 316 -4.55 6.64 1.27
C MET A 316 -3.14 6.58 0.67
N ARG A 317 -2.10 6.49 1.50
CA ARG A 317 -0.68 6.57 1.11
C ARG A 317 0.06 5.29 1.54
N PRO A 318 1.27 4.99 1.00
CA PRO A 318 2.01 3.78 1.33
C PRO A 318 2.23 3.55 2.83
N ALA A 319 2.42 4.62 3.60
CA ALA A 319 2.46 4.59 5.06
C ALA A 319 1.90 5.89 5.67
N ASP A 320 1.33 5.76 6.88
CA ASP A 320 0.89 6.89 7.68
C ASP A 320 2.02 7.43 8.56
N LEU A 321 2.04 8.76 8.75
CA LEU A 321 3.16 9.47 9.38
C LEU A 321 2.76 10.30 10.62
N ALA A 322 1.50 10.28 11.03
CA ALA A 322 0.96 11.22 12.01
C ALA A 322 1.56 11.09 13.42
N TRP A 323 2.27 9.99 13.73
CA TRP A 323 2.85 9.73 15.05
C TRP A 323 4.37 9.82 15.03
N ASP A 324 4.90 10.95 15.51
CA ASP A 324 6.34 11.27 15.52
C ASP A 324 7.01 11.15 14.13
N GLY A 325 6.24 11.36 13.07
CA GLY A 325 6.73 11.17 11.72
C GLY A 325 7.13 9.75 11.42
N PHE A 326 6.75 8.73 12.19
CA PHE A 326 7.25 7.38 11.98
C PHE A 326 6.32 6.59 11.04
N PRO A 327 6.84 5.90 10.00
CA PRO A 327 6.01 5.18 9.04
C PRO A 327 5.23 3.99 9.64
N LEU A 328 3.92 3.99 9.43
CA LEU A 328 3.03 2.87 9.75
C LEU A 328 2.46 2.26 8.46
N LEU A 329 2.84 1.02 8.17
CA LEU A 329 2.35 0.23 7.04
C LEU A 329 1.17 -0.66 7.49
N TRP A 330 0.16 -0.78 6.64
CA TRP A 330 -1.04 -1.57 6.93
C TRP A 330 -0.94 -2.95 6.28
N ARG A 331 -1.20 -4.00 7.06
CA ARG A 331 -1.32 -5.38 6.59
C ARG A 331 -2.78 -5.82 6.52
N ARG A 332 -3.03 -6.92 5.82
CA ARG A 332 -4.31 -7.62 5.68
C ARG A 332 -4.21 -9.05 6.16
N ASN A 333 -5.32 -9.61 6.61
CA ASN A 333 -5.38 -11.06 6.82
C ASN A 333 -5.41 -11.79 5.47
N LEU A 334 -5.00 -13.06 5.43
CA LEU A 334 -4.96 -13.83 4.17
C LEU A 334 -6.32 -14.03 3.48
N ALA A 335 -7.43 -13.80 4.18
CA ALA A 335 -8.79 -13.96 3.63
C ALA A 335 -9.35 -12.67 2.99
N ASP A 336 -8.71 -11.53 3.24
CA ASP A 336 -9.15 -10.23 2.75
C ASP A 336 -8.72 -10.07 1.29
N GLU A 337 -9.69 -10.04 0.40
CA GLU A 337 -9.47 -9.95 -1.05
C GLU A 337 -9.46 -8.51 -1.58
N THR A 338 -9.54 -7.50 -0.71
CA THR A 338 -9.68 -6.09 -1.09
C THR A 338 -8.36 -5.38 -1.41
N PHE A 339 -7.28 -6.14 -1.63
CA PHE A 339 -5.97 -5.63 -2.05
C PHE A 339 -5.96 -4.83 -3.38
N PRO A 340 -6.89 -4.99 -4.34
CA PRO A 340 -6.90 -4.13 -5.53
C PRO A 340 -7.01 -2.65 -5.17
N PHE A 341 -7.66 -2.30 -4.05
CA PHE A 341 -7.70 -0.92 -3.57
C PHE A 341 -6.31 -0.42 -3.15
N ASP A 342 -5.48 -1.27 -2.53
CA ASP A 342 -4.12 -0.88 -2.17
C ASP A 342 -3.31 -0.59 -3.43
N LEU A 343 -3.37 -1.46 -4.42
CA LEU A 343 -2.68 -1.26 -5.69
C LEU A 343 -3.14 0.04 -6.39
N MET A 344 -4.45 0.29 -6.43
CA MET A 344 -5.02 1.51 -7.00
C MET A 344 -4.51 2.78 -6.29
N LEU A 345 -4.36 2.73 -4.96
CA LEU A 345 -3.84 3.82 -4.14
C LEU A 345 -2.31 3.93 -4.15
N GLY A 346 -1.61 2.98 -4.78
CA GLY A 346 -0.14 2.88 -4.71
C GLY A 346 0.37 2.41 -3.34
N ARG A 347 -0.48 1.81 -2.51
CA ARG A 347 -0.10 1.16 -1.25
C ARG A 347 0.49 -0.22 -1.53
N PRO A 348 1.48 -0.67 -0.74
CA PRO A 348 1.98 -2.03 -0.85
C PRO A 348 0.90 -3.03 -0.42
N VAL A 349 0.78 -4.14 -1.15
CA VAL A 349 -0.07 -5.27 -0.80
C VAL A 349 0.64 -6.11 0.26
N LEU A 350 0.29 -5.87 1.52
CA LEU A 350 0.92 -6.55 2.65
C LEU A 350 -0.08 -7.49 3.32
N TYR A 351 0.30 -8.76 3.40
CA TYR A 351 -0.50 -9.78 4.06
C TYR A 351 0.25 -10.34 5.25
N PHE A 352 -0.49 -10.79 6.26
CA PHE A 352 0.07 -11.56 7.36
C PHE A 352 -0.73 -12.84 7.61
N GLY A 353 -0.06 -13.84 8.17
CA GLY A 353 -0.67 -15.02 8.75
C GLY A 353 0.24 -15.65 9.79
N HIS A 354 -0.24 -16.69 10.45
CA HIS A 354 0.58 -17.57 11.29
C HIS A 354 0.81 -18.89 10.57
N ARG A 355 1.69 -19.73 11.12
CA ARG A 355 1.96 -21.08 10.60
C ARG A 355 0.67 -21.89 10.31
N SER A 356 -0.31 -21.81 11.20
CA SER A 356 -1.60 -22.51 11.04
C SER A 356 -2.44 -21.98 9.88
N ASN A 357 -2.26 -20.72 9.47
CA ASN A 357 -3.02 -20.11 8.38
C ASN A 357 -2.43 -20.47 7.01
N VAL A 358 -1.12 -20.71 6.92
CA VAL A 358 -0.43 -20.96 5.65
C VAL A 358 -0.31 -22.44 5.30
N GLY A 359 -0.49 -23.35 6.26
CA GLY A 359 -0.32 -24.79 6.04
C GLY A 359 1.14 -25.19 5.78
N ASP A 360 1.39 -26.50 5.71
CA ASP A 360 2.75 -27.03 5.48
C ASP A 360 3.20 -26.90 4.01
N ASP A 361 2.26 -26.76 3.06
CA ASP A 361 2.53 -26.64 1.62
C ASP A 361 2.53 -25.20 1.09
N PHE A 362 2.18 -24.23 1.95
CA PHE A 362 2.07 -22.81 1.62
C PHE A 362 1.07 -22.52 0.47
N GLU A 363 0.10 -23.39 0.19
CA GLU A 363 -0.85 -23.18 -0.91
C GLU A 363 -1.72 -21.92 -0.73
N PRO A 364 -2.23 -21.57 0.47
CA PRO A 364 -3.00 -20.33 0.65
C PRO A 364 -2.26 -19.07 0.18
N VAL A 365 -0.97 -18.95 0.53
CA VAL A 365 -0.14 -17.81 0.08
C VAL A 365 0.22 -17.91 -1.40
N ARG A 366 0.43 -19.12 -1.95
CA ARG A 366 0.66 -19.31 -3.39
C ARG A 366 -0.56 -18.95 -4.23
N ALA A 367 -1.76 -19.33 -3.80
CA ALA A 367 -3.01 -18.98 -4.46
C ALA A 367 -3.23 -17.47 -4.47
N LEU A 368 -3.01 -16.81 -3.34
CA LEU A 368 -3.11 -15.37 -3.22
C LEU A 368 -2.04 -14.64 -4.04
N ALA A 369 -0.79 -15.12 -4.05
CA ALA A 369 0.28 -14.59 -4.90
C ALA A 369 -0.11 -14.61 -6.38
N ARG A 370 -0.69 -15.73 -6.86
CA ARG A 370 -1.20 -15.84 -8.24
C ARG A 370 -2.23 -14.77 -8.55
N ARG A 371 -3.16 -14.50 -7.63
CA ARG A 371 -4.19 -13.45 -7.81
C ARG A 371 -3.57 -12.05 -7.85
N VAL A 372 -2.67 -11.73 -6.92
CA VAL A 372 -1.98 -10.43 -6.92
C VAL A 372 -1.18 -10.23 -8.22
N ASN A 373 -0.45 -11.26 -8.67
CA ASN A 373 0.30 -11.24 -9.93
C ASN A 373 -0.58 -11.06 -11.18
N GLN A 374 -1.84 -11.53 -11.14
CA GLN A 374 -2.80 -11.36 -12.24
C GLN A 374 -3.42 -9.96 -12.27
N VAL A 375 -3.63 -9.35 -11.10
CA VAL A 375 -4.29 -8.04 -10.96
C VAL A 375 -3.34 -6.87 -11.22
N ALA A 376 -2.07 -6.99 -10.82
CA ALA A 376 -1.08 -5.93 -11.00
C ALA A 376 -0.65 -5.81 -12.47
N ILE A 377 -1.30 -4.92 -13.23
CA ILE A 377 -1.11 -4.77 -14.69
C ILE A 377 0.34 -4.47 -15.08
N SER A 378 1.03 -3.63 -14.32
CA SER A 378 2.44 -3.28 -14.56
C SER A 378 3.43 -4.29 -13.96
N GLY A 379 2.95 -5.46 -13.53
CA GLY A 379 3.70 -6.36 -12.67
C GLY A 379 3.77 -5.88 -11.21
N VAL A 380 4.16 -6.80 -10.33
CA VAL A 380 4.35 -6.54 -8.90
C VAL A 380 5.76 -6.93 -8.47
N SER A 381 6.38 -6.07 -7.68
CA SER A 381 7.67 -6.32 -7.06
C SER A 381 7.46 -6.95 -5.70
N TRP A 382 7.76 -8.24 -5.60
CA TRP A 382 7.74 -8.96 -4.33
C TRP A 382 9.04 -8.76 -3.56
N LEU A 383 8.96 -8.05 -2.45
CA LEU A 383 10.11 -7.51 -1.71
C LEU A 383 9.99 -7.80 -0.22
N GLY A 384 11.13 -7.77 0.49
CA GLY A 384 11.15 -7.77 1.96
C GLY A 384 10.56 -6.47 2.53
N LEU A 385 10.15 -6.48 3.80
CA LEU A 385 9.46 -5.33 4.39
C LEU A 385 10.33 -4.07 4.45
N GLU A 386 11.64 -4.22 4.63
CA GLU A 386 12.56 -3.08 4.58
C GLU A 386 12.63 -2.46 3.18
N GLU A 387 12.75 -3.29 2.13
CA GLU A 387 12.78 -2.81 0.75
C GLU A 387 11.45 -2.14 0.37
N ILE A 388 10.31 -2.71 0.79
CA ILE A 388 9.01 -2.06 0.61
C ILE A 388 8.98 -0.69 1.28
N THR A 389 9.50 -0.59 2.51
CA THR A 389 9.58 0.68 3.23
C THR A 389 10.43 1.68 2.46
N ARG A 390 11.59 1.27 1.95
CA ARG A 390 12.51 2.13 1.19
C ARG A 390 11.95 2.63 -0.14
N HIS A 391 10.99 1.91 -0.70
CA HIS A 391 10.28 2.29 -1.92
C HIS A 391 8.86 2.79 -1.66
N GLY A 392 8.48 2.96 -0.38
CA GLY A 392 7.22 3.50 0.06
C GLY A 392 7.19 5.02 -0.04
N TYR A 393 7.04 5.52 -1.26
CA TYR A 393 6.79 6.93 -1.56
C TYR A 393 5.85 7.05 -2.76
N VAL A 394 5.16 8.17 -2.88
CA VAL A 394 4.40 8.51 -4.09
C VAL A 394 5.02 9.71 -4.77
N GLN A 395 4.85 9.81 -6.08
CA GLN A 395 5.39 10.89 -6.89
C GLN A 395 4.34 11.38 -7.87
N ARG A 396 4.55 12.60 -8.37
CA ARG A 396 3.82 13.13 -9.52
C ARG A 396 4.72 14.02 -10.34
N ARG A 397 4.50 14.04 -11.65
CA ARG A 397 5.13 14.98 -12.57
C ARG A 397 4.41 16.32 -12.49
N ARG A 398 5.17 17.40 -12.26
CA ARG A 398 4.58 18.74 -12.28
C ARG A 398 4.17 19.10 -13.71
N PRO A 399 2.95 19.64 -13.92
CA PRO A 399 2.55 20.14 -15.23
C PRO A 399 3.48 21.27 -15.69
N ASN A 400 3.80 21.29 -16.99
CA ASN A 400 4.55 22.37 -17.66
C ASN A 400 6.02 22.57 -17.24
N VAL A 401 6.56 21.74 -16.35
CA VAL A 401 7.99 21.75 -15.97
C VAL A 401 8.55 20.33 -15.93
N GLU A 402 9.82 20.15 -16.27
CA GLU A 402 10.51 18.85 -16.16
C GLU A 402 10.96 18.59 -14.71
N ALA A 403 9.99 18.57 -13.80
CA ALA A 403 10.22 18.33 -12.37
C ALA A 403 9.16 17.38 -11.79
N TRP A 404 9.53 16.72 -10.71
CA TRP A 404 8.71 15.76 -10.01
C TRP A 404 8.55 16.21 -8.56
N ASP A 405 7.32 16.12 -8.03
CA ASP A 405 7.08 16.19 -6.60
C ASP A 405 7.07 14.77 -6.04
N VAL A 406 7.69 14.56 -4.89
CA VAL A 406 7.74 13.27 -4.20
C VAL A 406 7.20 13.47 -2.80
N LEU A 407 6.23 12.66 -2.40
CA LEU A 407 5.79 12.54 -1.01
C LEU A 407 6.48 11.33 -0.39
N MET A 408 7.49 11.59 0.42
CA MET A 408 8.25 10.57 1.12
C MET A 408 7.46 10.08 2.34
N THR A 409 7.06 8.81 2.33
CA THR A 409 6.37 8.17 3.47
C THR A 409 7.26 7.21 4.27
N ALA A 410 8.58 7.26 4.03
CA ALA A 410 9.58 6.46 4.71
C ALA A 410 10.52 7.33 5.57
N ASN A 411 11.37 6.69 6.39
CA ASN A 411 12.53 7.33 7.03
C ASN A 411 13.82 7.20 6.20
N LEU A 412 13.82 6.32 5.21
CA LEU A 412 14.86 6.15 4.21
C LEU A 412 14.15 5.81 2.90
N ALA A 413 14.38 6.58 1.85
CA ALA A 413 13.77 6.38 0.54
C ALA A 413 14.84 6.19 -0.53
N CYS A 414 14.65 5.18 -1.38
CA CYS A 414 15.42 4.94 -2.60
C CYS A 414 14.69 5.61 -3.76
N LEU A 415 15.09 6.83 -4.12
CA LEU A 415 14.45 7.62 -5.17
C LEU A 415 15.07 7.33 -6.53
N HIS A 416 14.35 6.60 -7.38
CA HIS A 416 14.83 6.13 -8.67
C HIS A 416 14.64 7.16 -9.79
N ASN A 417 15.62 7.28 -10.69
CA ASN A 417 15.44 7.95 -11.97
C ASN A 417 15.49 6.94 -13.13
N PRO A 418 14.35 6.39 -13.58
CA PRO A 418 14.30 5.49 -14.73
C PRO A 418 14.41 6.21 -16.09
N SER A 419 14.49 7.54 -16.11
CA SER A 419 14.60 8.32 -17.35
C SER A 419 16.00 8.24 -17.94
N THR A 420 16.09 8.48 -19.26
CA THR A 420 17.37 8.72 -19.96
C THR A 420 17.90 10.14 -19.75
N ALA A 421 17.13 11.01 -19.08
CA ALA A 421 17.48 12.39 -18.76
C ALA A 421 17.56 12.60 -17.24
N ILE A 422 18.28 13.64 -16.81
CA ILE A 422 18.31 14.07 -15.41
C ILE A 422 16.88 14.40 -14.97
N ARG A 423 16.50 13.95 -13.77
CA ARG A 423 15.24 14.35 -13.14
C ARG A 423 15.52 15.24 -11.94
N ARG A 424 14.78 16.35 -11.86
CA ARG A 424 14.71 17.18 -10.67
C ARG A 424 13.54 16.73 -9.80
N TYR A 425 13.83 16.38 -8.55
CA TYR A 425 12.84 16.00 -7.57
C TYR A 425 12.74 17.07 -6.48
N ARG A 426 11.51 17.42 -6.11
CA ARG A 426 11.20 18.10 -4.84
C ARG A 426 10.59 17.07 -3.90
N VAL A 427 11.37 16.63 -2.94
CA VAL A 427 10.97 15.66 -1.94
C VAL A 427 10.35 16.39 -0.77
N HIS A 428 9.09 16.08 -0.48
CA HIS A 428 8.34 16.55 0.66
C HIS A 428 8.19 15.42 1.70
N ARG A 429 8.52 15.72 2.95
CA ARG A 429 8.34 14.85 4.11
C ARG A 429 7.45 15.55 5.16
N PRO A 430 6.16 15.22 5.22
CA PRO A 430 5.30 15.75 6.26
C PRO A 430 5.67 15.11 7.60
N TYR A 431 5.30 15.77 8.70
CA TYR A 431 5.56 15.31 10.06
C TYR A 431 7.05 15.00 10.30
N LEU A 432 7.96 15.84 9.81
CA LEU A 432 9.39 15.67 10.08
C LEU A 432 9.60 15.69 11.62
N PRO A 433 10.30 14.70 12.21
CA PRO A 433 10.52 14.66 13.65
C PRO A 433 11.19 15.94 14.16
N SER A 434 10.92 16.32 15.41
CA SER A 434 11.52 17.52 16.00
C SER A 434 13.06 17.45 15.95
N GLY A 435 13.70 18.49 15.44
CA GLY A 435 15.15 18.53 15.22
C GLY A 435 15.67 17.61 14.13
N GLY A 436 14.78 16.95 13.38
CA GLY A 436 15.13 16.12 12.23
C GLY A 436 15.50 16.96 11.00
N ALA A 437 16.18 16.31 10.06
CA ALA A 437 16.52 16.89 8.76
C ALA A 437 16.38 15.85 7.65
N LEU A 438 16.11 16.29 6.43
CA LEU A 438 16.25 15.46 5.23
C LEU A 438 17.70 15.53 4.73
N THR A 439 18.29 14.38 4.41
CA THR A 439 19.64 14.31 3.87
C THR A 439 19.71 13.42 2.64
N SER A 440 20.55 13.80 1.68
CA SER A 440 20.90 13.01 0.49
C SER A 440 22.34 13.31 0.08
N GLY A 441 23.27 12.40 0.35
CA GLY A 441 24.69 12.66 0.14
C GLY A 441 25.16 13.86 0.97
N ALA A 442 25.60 14.94 0.29
CA ALA A 442 26.02 16.18 0.94
C ALA A 442 24.86 17.17 1.17
N ASP A 443 23.70 16.95 0.55
CA ASP A 443 22.56 17.85 0.66
C ASP A 443 21.83 17.63 1.99
N VAL A 444 21.52 18.72 2.67
CA VAL A 444 20.82 18.73 3.97
C VAL A 444 19.75 19.81 3.97
N ALA A 445 18.53 19.44 4.36
CA ALA A 445 17.43 20.37 4.58
C ALA A 445 16.83 20.18 5.98
N HIS A 446 16.79 21.26 6.75
CA HIS A 446 16.19 21.27 8.10
C HIS A 446 14.66 21.51 8.07
N GLY A 447 14.08 21.64 6.88
CA GLY A 447 12.64 21.71 6.66
C GLY A 447 12.08 20.42 6.07
N SER A 448 10.77 20.39 5.86
CA SER A 448 10.06 19.26 5.24
C SER A 448 10.34 19.08 3.75
N ASP A 449 11.09 19.98 3.10
CA ASP A 449 11.34 19.94 1.66
C ASP A 449 12.84 19.84 1.37
N LEU A 450 13.20 18.94 0.45
CA LEU A 450 14.55 18.80 -0.11
C LEU A 450 14.45 18.75 -1.64
N GLU A 451 15.20 19.60 -2.33
CA GLU A 451 15.34 19.52 -3.79
C GLU A 451 16.64 18.83 -4.17
N LEU A 452 16.60 17.93 -5.15
CA LEU A 452 17.79 17.24 -5.65
C LEU A 452 17.64 16.85 -7.13
N GLU A 453 18.77 16.66 -7.79
CA GLU A 453 18.84 16.14 -9.15
C GLU A 453 19.39 14.71 -9.15
N VAL A 454 18.72 13.81 -9.86
CA VAL A 454 19.13 12.41 -9.98
C VAL A 454 19.50 12.15 -11.43
N THR A 455 20.70 11.64 -11.67
CA THR A 455 21.19 11.33 -13.01
C THR A 455 20.44 10.14 -13.64
N PRO A 456 20.44 10.01 -14.97
CA PRO A 456 19.78 8.90 -15.66
C PRO A 456 20.18 7.53 -15.12
N GLY A 457 19.21 6.67 -14.82
CA GLY A 457 19.42 5.31 -14.30
C GLY A 457 19.97 5.24 -12.87
N ALA A 458 20.18 6.37 -12.20
CA ALA A 458 20.69 6.40 -10.83
C ALA A 458 19.55 6.37 -9.79
N THR A 459 19.93 6.07 -8.56
CA THR A 459 19.06 6.14 -7.37
C THR A 459 19.68 7.10 -6.36
N ALA A 460 18.88 8.04 -5.85
CA ALA A 460 19.27 8.86 -4.70
C ALA A 460 18.72 8.26 -3.40
N LEU A 461 19.55 8.25 -2.35
CA LEU A 461 19.14 7.85 -1.01
C LEU A 461 18.76 9.09 -0.22
N VAL A 462 17.46 9.27 0.05
CA VAL A 462 16.96 10.35 0.90
C VAL A 462 16.64 9.80 2.29
N ARG A 463 17.19 10.39 3.34
CA ARG A 463 17.06 9.91 4.72
C ARG A 463 16.50 11.00 5.63
N VAL A 464 15.68 10.61 6.60
CA VAL A 464 15.36 11.41 7.78
C VAL A 464 16.46 11.21 8.81
N ALA A 465 17.33 12.20 8.96
CA ALA A 465 18.35 12.22 10.01
C ALA A 465 17.72 12.67 11.34
N ARG A 466 17.95 11.90 12.40
CA ARG A 466 17.53 12.22 13.77
C ARG A 466 18.77 12.38 14.66
N PRO A 467 18.92 13.49 15.41
CA PRO A 467 20.02 13.64 16.34
C PRO A 467 20.02 12.52 17.39
N GLY A 468 21.16 11.84 17.57
CA GLY A 468 21.33 10.83 18.61
C GLY A 468 20.63 9.49 18.36
N ALA A 469 20.02 9.27 17.19
CA ALA A 469 19.47 7.96 16.85
C ALA A 469 20.58 6.92 16.66
N GLU A 470 20.36 5.73 17.21
CA GLU A 470 21.20 4.58 16.95
C GLU A 470 20.95 4.03 15.54
N THR A 471 21.95 3.35 14.97
CA THR A 471 21.78 2.61 13.72
C THR A 471 21.53 1.13 14.02
N LEU A 472 20.47 0.58 13.43
CA LEU A 472 20.37 -0.86 13.26
C LEU A 472 21.23 -1.28 12.05
N PRO A 473 21.84 -2.48 12.10
CA PRO A 473 22.55 -3.05 10.97
C PRO A 473 21.65 -3.03 9.74
N ASP A 474 22.15 -2.49 8.63
CA ASP A 474 21.40 -2.41 7.39
C ASP A 474 21.55 -3.74 6.64
N PRO A 475 20.51 -4.57 6.50
CA PRO A 475 20.61 -5.81 5.74
C PRO A 475 20.97 -5.56 4.26
N MET A 476 20.82 -4.32 3.78
CA MET A 476 21.10 -3.89 2.41
C MET A 476 22.39 -3.05 2.30
N GLU A 477 23.26 -2.98 3.32
CA GLU A 477 24.41 -2.04 3.33
C GLU A 477 25.28 -2.14 2.05
N ASP A 478 25.56 -3.36 1.60
CA ASP A 478 26.36 -3.63 0.40
C ASP A 478 25.52 -3.80 -0.88
N ARG A 479 24.21 -3.53 -0.82
CA ARG A 479 23.28 -3.80 -1.93
C ARG A 479 22.79 -2.49 -2.55
N PRO A 480 22.81 -2.36 -3.89
CA PRO A 480 22.17 -1.22 -4.53
C PRO A 480 20.67 -1.25 -4.23
N CYS A 481 20.07 -0.09 -4.00
CA CYS A 481 18.61 0.02 -4.08
C CYS A 481 18.18 -0.38 -5.49
N ALA A 482 17.58 -1.55 -5.63
CA ALA A 482 17.14 -2.05 -6.91
C ALA A 482 15.77 -2.70 -6.72
N VAL A 483 14.76 -2.10 -7.34
CA VAL A 483 13.49 -2.80 -7.57
C VAL A 483 13.65 -3.51 -8.90
N GLY A 484 13.48 -4.84 -8.91
CA GLY A 484 13.50 -5.59 -10.16
C GLY A 484 12.48 -4.98 -11.11
N HIS A 485 12.92 -4.35 -12.19
CA HIS A 485 12.02 -3.94 -13.25
C HIS A 485 11.39 -5.22 -13.81
N VAL A 486 10.10 -5.42 -13.54
CA VAL A 486 9.31 -6.35 -14.34
C VAL A 486 9.28 -5.73 -15.73
N ALA A 487 10.05 -6.33 -16.64
CA ALA A 487 10.10 -5.93 -18.04
C ALA A 487 8.76 -6.21 -18.75
#